data_AF-A0A958UJ41-F1
#
_entry.id   AF-A0A958UJ41-F1
#
_cell.length_a   1.000
_cell.length_b   1.000
_cell.length_c   1.000
_cell.angle_alpha   90.00
_cell.angle_beta   90.00
_cell.angle_gamma   90.00
#
_symmetry.space_group_name_H-M   'P 1'
#
loop_
_entity.id
_entity.type
_entity.pdbx_description
1 polymer ?
#
loop_
_entity_poly.entity_id
_entity_poly.type
_entity_poly.pdbx_seq_one_letter_code
_entity_poly.pdbx_strand_id
1 'polypeptide(L)' 'MNPHFNNIDQAREKINAMLNVNELEQRYKTTIEQAYNLSQTESGLSDALYYEASLMLQRILKLKASFDYNFEAA' A
#
# COMPACT_ATOMS: atom_id res chain seq x y z
N MET A 1 22.51 20.63 -19.00
CA MET A 1 21.46 19.82 -18.32
C MET A 1 20.16 20.59 -18.41
N ASN A 2 19.13 20.01 -19.04
CA ASN A 2 17.88 20.71 -19.36
C ASN A 2 16.83 20.39 -18.27
N PRO A 3 16.35 21.37 -17.49
CA PRO A 3 15.52 21.14 -16.30
C PRO A 3 14.13 20.56 -16.59
N HIS A 4 13.66 20.59 -17.84
CA HIS A 4 12.33 20.13 -18.22
C HIS A 4 12.13 18.60 -18.22
N PHE A 5 13.21 17.81 -18.37
CA PHE A 5 13.10 16.34 -18.32
C PHE A 5 12.84 15.81 -16.91
N ASN A 6 13.30 16.52 -15.87
CA ASN A 6 13.21 16.07 -14.48
C ASN A 6 11.76 16.02 -13.98
N ASN A 7 10.89 16.90 -14.47
CA ASN A 7 9.50 16.99 -14.01
C ASN A 7 8.62 15.83 -14.51
N ILE A 8 8.90 15.30 -15.70
CA ILE A 8 8.11 14.21 -16.30
C ILE A 8 8.46 12.87 -15.61
N ASP A 9 9.74 12.63 -15.39
CA ASP A 9 10.20 11.42 -14.70
C ASP A 9 9.72 11.40 -13.24
N GLN A 10 9.77 12.54 -12.54
CA GLN A 10 9.21 12.66 -11.19
C GLN A 10 7.69 12.43 -11.14
N ALA A 11 6.94 12.95 -12.12
CA ALA A 11 5.50 12.71 -12.20
C ALA A 11 5.17 11.23 -12.45
N ARG A 12 5.95 10.55 -13.31
CA ARG A 12 5.81 9.11 -13.58
C ARG A 12 6.08 8.28 -12.34
N GLU A 13 7.16 8.56 -11.60
CA GLU A 13 7.47 7.87 -10.35
C GLU A 13 6.36 8.04 -9.30
N LYS A 14 5.81 9.25 -9.16
CA LYS A 14 4.68 9.51 -8.27
C LYS A 14 3.44 8.71 -8.67
N ILE A 15 3.08 8.69 -9.96
CA ILE A 15 1.93 7.90 -10.46
C ILE A 15 2.14 6.41 -10.22
N ASN A 16 3.31 5.87 -10.54
CA ASN A 16 3.64 4.46 -10.32
C ASN A 16 3.55 4.08 -8.84
N ALA A 17 4.10 4.92 -7.97
CA ALA A 17 4.06 4.68 -6.55
C ALA A 17 2.62 4.79 -5.97
N MET A 18 1.78 5.69 -6.51
CA MET A 18 0.36 5.79 -6.14
C MET A 18 -0.46 4.57 -6.63
N LEU A 19 -0.19 4.09 -7.85
CA LEU A 19 -0.77 2.84 -8.37
C LEU A 19 -0.41 1.64 -7.49
N ASN A 20 0.85 1.56 -7.05
CA ASN A 20 1.31 0.53 -6.13
C ASN A 20 0.60 0.58 -4.77
N VAL A 21 0.32 1.78 -4.24
CA VAL A 21 -0.47 1.93 -2.99
C VAL A 21 -1.90 1.43 -3.19
N ASN A 22 -2.56 1.83 -4.28
CA ASN A 22 -3.92 1.40 -4.57
C ASN A 22 -4.00 -0.13 -4.73
N GLU A 23 -3.05 -0.75 -5.41
CA GLU A 23 -2.99 -2.20 -5.53
C GLU A 23 -2.82 -2.88 -4.17
N LEU A 24 -1.93 -2.35 -3.33
CA LEU A 24 -1.69 -2.87 -1.99
C LEU A 24 -2.92 -2.73 -1.08
N GLU A 25 -3.70 -1.65 -1.21
CA GLU A 25 -4.97 -1.47 -0.51
C GLU A 25 -6.04 -2.48 -0.93
N GLN A 26 -6.13 -2.79 -2.23
CA GLN A 26 -7.06 -3.81 -2.72
C GLN A 26 -6.70 -5.19 -2.17
N ARG A 27 -5.40 -5.54 -2.22
CA ARG A 27 -4.91 -6.80 -1.65
C ARG A 27 -5.21 -6.89 -0.14
N TYR A 28 -4.94 -5.82 0.62
CA TYR A 28 -5.27 -5.76 2.04
C TYR A 28 -6.76 -6.06 2.31
N LYS A 29 -7.68 -5.43 1.55
CA LYS A 29 -9.13 -5.65 1.71
C LYS A 29 -9.49 -7.12 1.45
N THR A 30 -9.01 -7.68 0.35
CA THR A 30 -9.26 -9.09 0.00
C THR A 30 -8.72 -10.03 1.06
N THR A 31 -7.50 -9.80 1.58
CA THR A 31 -6.89 -10.65 2.60
C THR A 31 -7.66 -10.57 3.94
N ILE A 32 -8.13 -9.39 4.36
CA ILE A 32 -9.00 -9.25 5.54
C ILE A 32 -10.31 -10.02 5.38
N GLU A 33 -10.95 -9.91 4.22
CA GLU A 33 -12.20 -10.62 3.95
C GLU A 33 -11.99 -12.14 3.98
N GLN A 34 -10.89 -12.63 3.39
CA GLN A 34 -10.52 -14.04 3.44
C GLN A 34 -10.25 -14.51 4.87
N ALA A 35 -9.51 -13.72 5.66
CA ALA A 35 -9.25 -14.02 7.08
C ALA A 35 -10.56 -14.12 7.86
N TYR A 36 -11.47 -13.15 7.67
CA TYR A 36 -12.79 -13.15 8.31
C TYR A 36 -13.61 -14.38 7.94
N ASN A 37 -13.68 -14.73 6.66
CA ASN A 37 -14.44 -15.90 6.20
C ASN A 37 -13.88 -17.21 6.77
N LEU A 38 -12.55 -17.31 6.93
CA LEU A 38 -11.89 -18.49 7.46
C LEU A 38 -11.89 -18.56 8.99
N SER A 39 -12.21 -17.46 9.69
CA SER A 39 -12.13 -17.36 11.15
C SER A 39 -12.93 -18.43 11.90
N GLN A 40 -14.01 -18.92 11.29
CA GLN A 40 -14.91 -19.91 11.90
C GLN A 40 -14.52 -21.36 11.59
N THR A 41 -13.81 -21.61 10.48
CA THR A 41 -13.52 -22.97 9.99
C THR A 41 -12.05 -23.35 10.14
N GLU A 42 -11.14 -22.38 9.97
CA GLU A 42 -9.70 -22.58 9.98
C GLU A 42 -9.02 -21.44 10.73
N SER A 43 -9.18 -21.42 12.06
CA SER A 43 -8.68 -20.33 12.92
C SER A 43 -7.18 -20.04 12.74
N GLY A 44 -6.35 -21.07 12.60
CA GLY A 44 -4.91 -20.89 12.39
C GLY A 44 -4.56 -20.21 11.06
N LEU A 45 -5.31 -20.50 9.98
CA LEU A 45 -5.11 -19.84 8.70
C LEU A 45 -5.66 -18.40 8.73
N SER A 46 -6.82 -18.21 9.36
CA SER A 46 -7.39 -16.89 9.63
C SER A 46 -6.40 -15.98 10.37
N ASP A 47 -5.78 -16.48 11.45
CA ASP A 47 -4.82 -15.71 12.24
C ASP A 47 -3.58 -15.32 11.42
N ALA A 48 -3.07 -16.24 10.59
CA ALA A 48 -1.96 -15.95 9.68
C ALA A 48 -2.32 -14.86 8.66
N LEU A 49 -3.52 -14.92 8.07
CA LEU A 49 -3.99 -13.93 7.11
C LEU A 49 -4.25 -12.57 7.77
N TYR A 50 -4.77 -12.52 9.00
CA TYR A 50 -4.90 -11.29 9.76
C TYR A 50 -3.53 -10.66 10.05
N TYR A 51 -2.54 -11.47 10.41
CA TYR A 51 -1.17 -10.99 10.61
C TYR A 51 -0.60 -10.41 9.30
N GLU A 52 -0.76 -11.11 8.18
CA GLU A 52 -0.30 -10.63 6.87
C GLU A 52 -0.98 -9.32 6.46
N ALA A 53 -2.31 -9.23 6.63
CA ALA A 53 -3.06 -8.00 6.40
C ALA A 53 -2.56 -6.85 7.27
N SER A 54 -2.18 -7.11 8.53
CA SER A 54 -1.62 -6.09 9.42
C SER A 54 -0.29 -5.53 8.88
N LEU A 55 0.57 -6.37 8.29
CA LEU A 55 1.82 -5.94 7.66
C LEU A 55 1.56 -5.12 6.40
N MET A 56 0.57 -5.50 5.59
CA MET A 56 0.13 -4.72 4.42
C MET A 56 -0.34 -3.33 4.83
N LEU A 57 -1.16 -3.23 5.89
CA LEU A 57 -1.64 -1.96 6.42
C LEU A 57 -0.49 -1.07 6.88
N GLN A 58 0.48 -1.61 7.62
CA GLN A 58 1.67 -0.85 8.03
C GLN A 58 2.44 -0.31 6.83
N ARG A 59 2.55 -1.09 5.75
CA ARG A 59 3.23 -0.66 4.52
C ARG A 59 2.45 0.44 3.79
N ILE A 60 1.12 0.32 3.69
CA ILE A 60 0.25 1.37 3.12
C ILE A 60 0.43 2.68 3.88
N LEU A 61 0.39 2.64 5.22
CA LEU A 61 0.56 3.82 6.06
C LEU A 61 1.93 4.48 5.87
N LYS A 62 3.00 3.68 5.81
CA LYS A 62 4.36 4.19 5.54
C LYS A 62 4.48 4.85 4.18
N LEU A 63 3.90 4.24 3.15
CA LEU A 63 3.91 4.79 1.79
C LEU A 63 3.12 6.11 1.74
N LYS A 64 1.90 6.15 2.29
CA LYS A 64 1.10 7.38 2.37
C LYS A 64 1.81 8.50 3.12
N ALA A 65 2.37 8.21 4.29
CA ALA A 65 3.14 9.19 5.05
C ALA A 65 4.36 9.72 4.29
N SER A 66 5.02 8.86 3.50
CA SER A 66 6.13 9.30 2.64
C SER A 66 5.68 10.23 1.50
N PHE A 67 4.44 10.10 1.02
CA PHE A 67 3.88 11.05 0.05
C PHE A 67 3.53 12.38 0.69
N ASP A 68 2.89 12.36 1.86
CA ASP A 68 2.48 13.57 2.57
C ASP A 68 3.69 14.42 2.99
N TYR A 69 4.77 13.79 3.47
CA TYR A 69 6.03 14.47 3.79
C TYR A 69 6.67 15.17 2.57
N ASN A 70 6.58 14.55 1.39
CA ASN A 70 7.12 15.14 0.15
C ASN A 70 6.26 16.29 -0.38
N PHE A 71 5.04 16.50 0.13
CA PHE A 71 4.16 17.60 -0.27
C PHE A 71 4.38 18.85 0.59
N GLU A 72 4.77 18.72 1.86
CA GLU A 72 5.09 19.87 2.72
C GLU A 72 6.52 20.40 2.50
N ALA A 73 7.42 19.59 1.94
CA ALA A 73 8.82 19.96 1.70
C ALA A 73 9.08 20.58 0.30
N ALA A 74 8.03 20.79 -0.52
CA ALA A 74 8.10 21.33 -1.88
C ALA A 74 7.42 22.69 -1.99
#